data_AF-A0A942UTR9-F1
#
_entry.id   AF-A0A942UTR9-F1
#
_cell.length_a   1.000
_cell.length_b   1.000
_cell.length_c   1.000
_cell.angle_alpha   90.00
_cell.angle_beta   90.00
_cell.angle_gamma   90.00
#
_symmetry.space_group_name_H-M   'P 1'
#
loop_
_entity.id
_entity.type
_entity.pdbx_description
1 polymer ?
#
loop_
_entity_poly.entity_id
_entity_poly.type
_entity_poly.pdbx_seq_one_letter_code
_entity_poly.pdbx_strand_id
1 'polypeptide(L)'
;MKFLKNILKNEDGNAVLFMLGLLSIMMILFMLVVNMTQVLAVKEQANTTSQQASLAATSVLYEEIWYSIDEYERSLIGMIESYPETIREKVDKRITQLRSNHSYRNDSDNEIRRKAINQVISEQLRSGIGKEALRNQLENDIRFKIIPKMKTAAVAAIVANNGNVNEAEMQVFKDERIYVKASNNVEGSAYNKYFSGIKKKLFQESAGPKVDFVSQLSISQTIKLN
;
A
#
# COMPACT_ATOMS: atom_id res chain seq x y z
N MET A 1 -12.63 -77.01 -11.00
CA MET A 1 -13.25 -75.79 -11.58
C MET A 1 -14.07 -74.93 -10.59
N LYS A 2 -14.14 -75.23 -9.28
CA LYS A 2 -14.86 -74.41 -8.28
C LYS A 2 -14.02 -73.31 -7.60
N PHE A 3 -12.69 -73.42 -7.66
CA PHE A 3 -11.77 -72.47 -7.01
C PHE A 3 -11.63 -71.14 -7.77
N LEU A 4 -11.53 -71.20 -9.10
CA LEU A 4 -11.52 -70.02 -9.99
C LEU A 4 -12.82 -69.20 -9.93
N LYS A 5 -13.95 -69.85 -9.63
CA LYS A 5 -15.27 -69.19 -9.54
C LYS A 5 -15.45 -68.38 -8.26
N ASN A 6 -14.66 -68.64 -7.21
CA ASN A 6 -14.68 -67.87 -5.95
C ASN A 6 -13.70 -66.69 -5.96
N ILE A 7 -12.65 -66.73 -6.77
CA ILE A 7 -11.71 -65.60 -6.94
C ILE A 7 -12.37 -64.48 -7.75
N LEU A 8 -13.20 -64.83 -8.76
CA LEU A 8 -14.01 -63.89 -9.55
C LEU A 8 -15.23 -63.30 -8.82
N LYS A 9 -15.59 -63.82 -7.63
CA LYS A 9 -16.65 -63.25 -6.78
C LYS A 9 -16.15 -62.20 -5.79
N ASN A 10 -14.88 -61.81 -5.89
CA ASN A 10 -14.23 -60.84 -5.00
C ASN A 10 -13.97 -59.49 -5.70
N GLU A 11 -14.57 -59.25 -6.86
CA GLU A 11 -14.44 -58.00 -7.62
C GLU A 11 -15.12 -56.82 -6.89
N ASP A 12 -16.26 -57.06 -6.22
CA ASP A 12 -16.95 -56.03 -5.43
C ASP A 12 -16.08 -55.52 -4.25
N GLY A 13 -15.32 -56.40 -3.60
CA GLY A 13 -14.41 -56.02 -2.51
C GLY A 13 -13.20 -55.21 -2.99
N ASN A 14 -12.67 -55.55 -4.17
CA ASN A 14 -11.58 -54.78 -4.79
C ASN A 14 -12.07 -53.41 -5.30
N ALA A 15 -13.28 -53.34 -5.86
CA ALA A 15 -13.91 -52.10 -6.27
C ALA A 15 -14.19 -51.18 -5.06
N VAL A 16 -14.64 -51.72 -3.93
CA VAL A 16 -14.82 -50.97 -2.68
C VAL A 16 -13.49 -50.45 -2.12
N LEU A 17 -12.43 -51.27 -2.10
CA LEU A 17 -11.09 -50.84 -1.67
C LEU A 17 -10.52 -49.75 -2.58
N PHE A 18 -10.71 -49.89 -3.89
CA PHE A 18 -10.32 -48.88 -4.87
C PHE A 18 -11.10 -47.57 -4.69
N MET A 19 -12.42 -47.63 -4.49
CA MET A 19 -13.25 -46.46 -4.19
C MET A 19 -12.86 -45.78 -2.87
N LEU A 20 -12.57 -46.55 -1.82
CA LEU A 20 -12.07 -46.01 -0.54
C LEU A 20 -10.69 -45.37 -0.70
N GLY A 21 -9.81 -45.94 -1.52
CA GLY A 21 -8.51 -45.37 -1.87
C GLY A 21 -8.67 -44.04 -2.61
N LEU A 22 -9.54 -43.99 -3.62
CA LEU A 22 -9.85 -42.76 -4.35
C LEU A 22 -10.47 -41.68 -3.44
N LEU A 23 -11.41 -42.05 -2.57
CA LEU A 23 -11.99 -41.13 -1.59
C LEU A 23 -10.94 -40.59 -0.63
N SER A 24 -10.00 -41.42 -0.20
CA SER A 24 -8.90 -41.00 0.67
C SER A 24 -7.98 -39.99 -0.03
N ILE A 25 -7.62 -40.23 -1.29
CA ILE A 25 -6.84 -39.28 -2.10
C ILE A 25 -7.62 -37.97 -2.31
N MET A 26 -8.92 -38.05 -2.59
CA MET A 26 -9.78 -36.87 -2.73
C MET A 26 -9.85 -36.04 -1.44
N MET A 27 -9.93 -36.68 -0.27
CA MET A 27 -9.90 -35.97 1.02
C MET A 27 -8.57 -35.25 1.25
N ILE A 28 -7.45 -35.89 0.91
CA ILE A 28 -6.11 -35.28 1.01
C ILE A 28 -6.01 -34.07 0.06
N LEU A 29 -6.44 -34.21 -1.19
CA LEU A 29 -6.45 -33.12 -2.17
C LEU A 29 -7.34 -31.97 -1.73
N PHE A 30 -8.53 -32.26 -1.21
CA PHE A 30 -9.44 -31.24 -0.69
C PHE A 30 -8.80 -30.45 0.46
N MET A 31 -8.17 -31.13 1.42
CA MET A 31 -7.47 -30.48 2.52
C MET A 31 -6.33 -29.57 2.02
N LEU A 32 -5.59 -30.00 1.00
CA LEU A 32 -4.56 -29.18 0.37
C LEU A 32 -5.16 -27.91 -0.28
N VAL A 33 -6.25 -28.04 -1.03
CA VAL A 33 -6.93 -26.92 -1.70
C VAL A 33 -7.45 -25.91 -0.68
N VAL A 34 -8.06 -26.37 0.42
CA VAL A 34 -8.56 -25.49 1.49
C VAL A 34 -7.41 -24.70 2.14
N ASN A 35 -6.30 -25.38 2.47
CA ASN A 35 -5.13 -24.73 3.05
C ASN A 35 -4.50 -23.70 2.10
N MET A 36 -4.40 -24.01 0.80
CA MET A 36 -3.91 -23.05 -0.20
C MET A 36 -4.84 -21.84 -0.33
N THR A 37 -6.15 -22.06 -0.30
CA THR A 37 -7.16 -20.99 -0.36
C THR A 37 -7.02 -20.04 0.82
N GLN A 38 -6.83 -20.56 2.03
CA GLN A 38 -6.58 -19.75 3.23
C GLN A 38 -5.31 -18.91 3.11
N VAL A 39 -4.20 -19.52 2.63
CA VAL A 39 -2.93 -18.81 2.41
C VAL A 39 -3.10 -17.68 1.39
N LEU A 40 -3.80 -17.93 0.28
CA LEU A 40 -4.06 -16.92 -0.74
C LEU A 40 -4.96 -15.79 -0.22
N ALA A 41 -5.99 -16.11 0.55
CA ALA A 41 -6.86 -15.11 1.17
C ALA A 41 -6.10 -14.18 2.12
N VAL A 42 -5.25 -14.73 2.99
CA VAL A 42 -4.43 -13.93 3.90
C VAL A 42 -3.37 -13.12 3.14
N LYS A 43 -2.82 -13.67 2.04
CA LYS A 43 -1.91 -12.92 1.17
C LYS A 43 -2.60 -11.70 0.55
N GLU A 44 -3.82 -11.86 0.05
CA GLU A 44 -4.61 -10.76 -0.51
C GLU A 44 -4.97 -9.72 0.56
N GLN A 45 -5.30 -10.18 1.76
CA GLN A 45 -5.53 -9.28 2.90
C GLN A 45 -4.27 -8.49 3.28
N ALA A 46 -3.09 -9.13 3.30
CA ALA A 46 -1.82 -8.44 3.56
C ALA A 46 -1.48 -7.42 2.47
N ASN A 47 -1.79 -7.74 1.21
CA ASN A 47 -1.64 -6.81 0.09
C ASN A 47 -2.57 -5.60 0.26
N THR A 48 -3.86 -5.83 0.54
CA THR A 48 -4.85 -4.78 0.80
C THR A 48 -4.44 -3.89 1.98
N THR A 49 -3.98 -4.50 3.07
CA THR A 49 -3.46 -3.80 4.27
C THR A 49 -2.32 -2.86 3.90
N SER A 50 -1.32 -3.36 3.19
CA SER A 50 -0.13 -2.60 2.79
C SER A 50 -0.49 -1.48 1.82
N GLN A 51 -1.40 -1.74 0.87
CA GLN A 51 -1.88 -0.77 -0.10
C GLN A 51 -2.63 0.37 0.59
N GLN A 52 -3.61 0.07 1.45
CA GLN A 52 -4.37 1.10 2.18
C GLN A 52 -3.46 1.93 3.09
N ALA A 53 -2.49 1.30 3.76
CA ALA A 53 -1.53 2.02 4.59
C ALA A 53 -0.64 2.97 3.78
N SER A 54 -0.14 2.53 2.62
CA SER A 54 0.65 3.38 1.73
C SER A 54 -0.16 4.55 1.15
N LEU A 55 -1.44 4.32 0.84
CA LEU A 55 -2.37 5.36 0.40
C LEU A 55 -2.65 6.36 1.51
N ALA A 56 -2.96 5.90 2.72
CA ALA A 56 -3.22 6.76 3.88
C ALA A 56 -2.02 7.65 4.21
N ALA A 57 -0.81 7.07 4.25
CA ALA A 57 0.42 7.83 4.44
C ALA A 57 0.63 8.88 3.34
N THR A 58 0.36 8.53 2.08
CA THR A 58 0.48 9.47 0.96
C THR A 58 -0.56 10.59 1.05
N SER A 59 -1.80 10.30 1.44
CA SER A 59 -2.85 11.32 1.60
C SER A 59 -2.46 12.35 2.64
N VAL A 60 -1.92 11.92 3.80
CA VAL A 60 -1.44 12.85 4.83
C VAL A 60 -0.40 13.81 4.28
N LEU A 61 0.53 13.35 3.43
CA LEU A 61 1.50 14.24 2.80
C LEU A 61 0.82 15.35 1.99
N TYR A 62 -0.15 15.01 1.14
CA TYR A 62 -0.84 15.99 0.30
C TYR A 62 -1.78 16.92 1.08
N GLU A 63 -2.30 16.47 2.22
CA GLU A 63 -3.12 17.29 3.10
C GLU A 63 -2.26 18.28 3.89
N GLU A 64 -1.15 17.82 4.43
CA GLU A 64 -0.31 18.58 5.36
C GLU A 64 0.67 19.54 4.66
N ILE A 65 1.06 19.26 3.42
CA ILE A 65 2.01 20.10 2.69
C ILE A 65 1.54 21.55 2.54
N TRP A 66 0.23 21.77 2.53
CA TRP A 66 -0.35 23.10 2.43
C TRP A 66 -0.03 23.98 3.63
N TYR A 67 0.03 23.43 4.84
CA TYR A 67 0.44 24.21 6.01
C TYR A 67 1.88 24.70 5.87
N SER A 68 2.76 23.85 5.35
CA SER A 68 4.16 24.19 5.10
C SER A 68 4.30 25.27 4.02
N ILE A 69 3.52 25.15 2.94
CA ILE A 69 3.45 26.17 1.88
C ILE A 69 2.92 27.50 2.43
N ASP A 70 1.83 27.47 3.20
CA ASP A 70 1.23 28.68 3.77
C ASP A 70 2.20 29.37 4.75
N GLU A 71 2.97 28.62 5.55
CA GLU A 71 4.05 29.18 6.40
C GLU A 71 5.14 29.85 5.56
N TYR A 72 5.60 29.18 4.50
CA TYR A 72 6.58 29.74 3.57
C TYR A 72 6.08 31.03 2.89
N GLU A 73 4.87 31.04 2.35
CA GLU A 73 4.33 32.22 1.64
C GLU A 73 4.15 33.40 2.59
N ARG A 74 3.73 33.16 3.83
CA ARG A 74 3.68 34.21 4.88
C ARG A 74 5.06 34.78 5.20
N SER A 75 6.11 33.96 5.17
CA SER A 75 7.48 34.45 5.40
C SER A 75 7.99 35.36 4.27
N LEU A 76 7.43 35.22 3.06
CA LEU A 76 7.75 36.08 1.92
C LEU A 76 6.96 37.39 1.94
N ILE A 77 5.72 37.37 2.43
CA ILE A 77 4.87 38.56 2.56
C ILE A 77 5.51 39.51 3.58
N GLY A 78 6.24 40.51 3.09
CA GLY A 78 7.06 41.43 3.89
C GLY A 78 8.51 41.55 3.41
N MET A 79 9.01 40.58 2.63
CA MET A 79 10.32 40.65 1.96
C MET A 79 10.21 41.11 0.50
N ILE A 80 9.05 40.96 -0.11
CA ILE A 80 8.78 41.34 -1.50
C ILE A 80 7.56 42.26 -1.59
N GLU A 81 7.64 43.29 -2.45
CA GLU A 81 6.60 44.32 -2.60
C GLU A 81 5.30 43.78 -3.21
N SER A 82 5.38 42.73 -4.03
CA SER A 82 4.22 42.07 -4.62
C SER A 82 4.51 40.59 -4.86
N TYR A 83 3.65 39.74 -4.33
CA TYR A 83 3.63 38.32 -4.65
C TYR A 83 2.44 38.07 -5.58
N PRO A 84 2.68 37.84 -6.89
CA PRO A 84 1.64 37.98 -7.91
C PRO A 84 0.56 36.90 -7.84
N GLU A 85 0.91 35.70 -7.38
CA GLU A 85 0.00 34.57 -7.26
C GLU A 85 0.54 33.53 -6.29
N THR A 86 -0.33 33.03 -5.40
CA THR A 86 -0.02 31.96 -4.45
C THR A 86 0.14 30.60 -5.13
N ILE A 87 0.89 29.70 -4.49
CA ILE A 87 1.07 28.33 -4.95
C ILE A 87 -0.28 27.62 -5.04
N ARG A 88 -1.21 27.90 -4.11
CA ARG A 88 -2.57 27.34 -4.12
C ARG A 88 -3.35 27.81 -5.35
N GLU A 89 -3.33 29.10 -5.67
CA GLU A 89 -3.97 29.63 -6.88
C GLU A 89 -3.37 29.05 -8.16
N LYS A 90 -2.04 28.91 -8.22
CA LYS A 90 -1.36 28.24 -9.35
C LYS A 90 -1.81 26.79 -9.50
N VAL A 91 -2.00 26.07 -8.39
CA VAL A 91 -2.54 24.70 -8.41
C VAL A 91 -3.98 24.67 -8.92
N ASP A 92 -4.84 25.58 -8.48
CA ASP A 92 -6.24 25.63 -8.94
C ASP A 92 -6.35 25.96 -10.44
N LYS A 93 -5.52 26.89 -10.94
CA LYS A 93 -5.39 27.13 -12.37
C LYS A 93 -4.89 25.89 -13.11
N ARG A 94 -3.91 25.18 -12.56
CA ARG A 94 -3.37 23.95 -13.16
C ARG A 94 -4.39 22.82 -13.19
N ILE A 95 -5.22 22.67 -12.16
CA ILE A 95 -6.35 21.72 -12.14
C ILE A 95 -7.29 22.02 -13.30
N THR A 96 -7.67 23.29 -13.48
CA THR A 96 -8.56 23.72 -14.57
C THR A 96 -7.95 23.39 -15.93
N GLN A 97 -6.66 23.69 -16.13
CA GLN A 97 -5.93 23.37 -17.37
C GLN A 97 -5.89 21.86 -17.65
N LEU A 98 -5.63 21.04 -16.63
CA LEU A 98 -5.57 19.58 -16.77
C LEU A 98 -6.94 18.99 -17.10
N ARG A 99 -8.02 19.46 -16.45
CA ARG A 99 -9.40 19.04 -16.73
C ARG A 99 -9.82 19.34 -18.17
N SER A 100 -9.40 20.48 -18.71
CA SER A 100 -9.71 20.87 -20.10
C SER A 100 -8.86 20.15 -21.14
N ASN A 101 -7.78 19.46 -20.74
CA ASN A 101 -6.89 18.77 -21.66
C ASN A 101 -7.37 17.34 -21.94
N HIS A 102 -7.54 17.02 -23.23
CA HIS A 102 -8.04 15.72 -23.69
C HIS A 102 -7.23 14.53 -23.16
N SER A 103 -5.93 14.73 -22.95
CA SER A 103 -5.00 13.69 -22.47
C SER A 103 -5.30 13.19 -21.06
N TYR A 104 -6.10 13.94 -20.28
CA TYR A 104 -6.43 13.63 -18.88
C TYR A 104 -7.92 13.35 -18.68
N ARG A 105 -8.70 13.11 -19.75
CA ARG A 105 -10.15 12.87 -19.65
C ARG A 105 -10.55 11.66 -18.81
N ASN A 106 -9.68 10.66 -18.73
CA ASN A 106 -9.94 9.43 -17.98
C ASN A 106 -9.37 9.47 -16.56
N ASP A 107 -8.67 10.55 -16.19
CA ASP A 107 -8.17 10.72 -14.84
C ASP A 107 -9.33 11.09 -13.91
N SER A 108 -9.32 10.52 -12.71
CA SER A 108 -10.21 10.96 -11.64
C SER A 108 -9.83 12.35 -11.13
N ASP A 109 -10.77 13.04 -10.48
CA ASP A 109 -10.52 14.36 -9.87
C ASP A 109 -9.34 14.35 -8.90
N ASN A 110 -9.18 13.27 -8.13
CA ASN A 110 -8.07 13.12 -7.19
C ASN A 110 -6.72 12.98 -7.91
N GLU A 111 -6.70 12.29 -9.06
CA GLU A 111 -5.48 12.17 -9.87
C GLU A 111 -5.11 13.49 -10.53
N ILE A 112 -6.09 14.21 -11.08
CA ILE A 112 -5.89 15.55 -11.64
C ILE A 112 -5.34 16.50 -10.57
N ARG A 113 -5.96 16.53 -9.39
CA ARG A 113 -5.52 17.37 -8.26
C ARG A 113 -4.09 17.02 -7.86
N ARG A 114 -3.78 15.73 -7.68
CA ARG A 114 -2.44 15.26 -7.34
C ARG A 114 -1.41 15.68 -8.38
N LYS A 115 -1.71 15.48 -9.67
CA LYS A 115 -0.83 15.87 -10.78
C LYS A 115 -0.59 17.38 -10.80
N ALA A 116 -1.63 18.18 -10.59
CA ALA A 116 -1.51 19.64 -10.51
C ALA A 116 -0.59 20.07 -9.36
N ILE A 117 -0.77 19.50 -8.16
CA ILE A 117 0.10 19.76 -7.01
C ILE A 117 1.55 19.40 -7.32
N ASN A 118 1.80 18.18 -7.83
CA ASN A 118 3.13 17.74 -8.20
C ASN A 118 3.79 18.68 -9.21
N GLN A 119 3.09 19.05 -10.27
CA GLN A 119 3.62 19.90 -11.32
C GLN A 119 3.97 21.30 -10.80
N VAL A 120 3.06 21.94 -10.06
CA VAL A 120 3.26 23.30 -9.55
C VAL A 120 4.35 23.34 -8.49
N ILE A 121 4.32 22.46 -7.49
CA ILE A 121 5.35 22.44 -6.44
C ILE A 121 6.72 22.13 -7.03
N SER A 122 6.83 21.17 -7.96
CA SER A 122 8.10 20.87 -8.64
C SER A 122 8.62 22.07 -9.43
N GLU A 123 7.74 22.85 -10.05
CA GLU A 123 8.12 24.08 -10.74
C GLU A 123 8.60 25.16 -9.76
N GLN A 124 7.89 25.37 -8.65
CA GLN A 124 8.30 26.34 -7.63
C GLN A 124 9.64 25.96 -6.97
N LEU A 125 9.91 24.68 -6.74
CA LEU A 125 11.20 24.22 -6.20
C LEU A 125 12.36 24.40 -7.18
N ARG A 126 12.11 24.42 -8.49
CA ARG A 126 13.15 24.60 -9.52
C ARG A 126 13.43 26.07 -9.82
N SER A 127 12.37 26.86 -10.00
CA SER A 127 12.46 28.23 -10.53
C SER A 127 11.52 29.22 -9.85
N GLY A 128 10.87 28.84 -8.75
CA GLY A 128 10.04 29.77 -7.97
C GLY A 128 10.87 30.86 -7.29
N ILE A 129 10.21 31.99 -7.02
CA ILE A 129 10.73 33.00 -6.07
C ILE A 129 10.97 32.27 -4.74
N GLY A 130 12.06 32.57 -4.04
CA GLY A 130 12.31 31.97 -2.72
C GLY A 130 12.47 30.43 -2.73
N LYS A 131 12.79 29.80 -3.87
CA LYS A 131 12.87 28.32 -4.00
C LYS A 131 13.68 27.60 -2.92
N GLU A 132 14.78 28.20 -2.47
CA GLU A 132 15.62 27.62 -1.40
C GLU A 132 14.91 27.69 -0.05
N ALA A 133 14.19 28.79 0.23
CA ALA A 133 13.37 28.91 1.43
C ALA A 133 12.21 27.92 1.40
N LEU A 134 11.53 27.76 0.26
CA LEU A 134 10.49 26.74 0.09
C LEU A 134 11.06 25.33 0.28
N ARG A 135 12.21 25.02 -0.33
CA ARG A 135 12.87 23.72 -0.16
C ARG A 135 13.18 23.44 1.30
N ASN A 136 13.84 24.37 1.98
CA ASN A 136 14.22 24.20 3.38
C ASN A 136 12.99 24.04 4.29
N GLN A 137 11.95 24.84 4.06
CA GLN A 137 10.68 24.75 4.79
C GLN A 137 10.04 23.37 4.60
N LEU A 138 9.88 22.92 3.36
CA LEU A 138 9.31 21.61 3.05
C LEU A 138 10.16 20.47 3.61
N GLU A 139 11.49 20.53 3.48
CA GLU A 139 12.37 19.48 4.02
C GLU A 139 12.27 19.36 5.53
N ASN A 140 12.25 20.50 6.23
CA ASN A 140 12.10 20.55 7.66
C ASN A 140 10.73 20.02 8.10
N ASP A 141 9.64 20.55 7.54
CA ASP A 141 8.29 20.17 7.94
C ASP A 141 7.98 18.73 7.56
N ILE A 142 8.42 18.26 6.38
CA ILE A 142 8.23 16.87 6.00
C ILE A 142 8.94 15.95 7.01
N ARG A 143 10.20 16.24 7.34
CA ARG A 143 10.99 15.40 8.24
C ARG A 143 10.43 15.35 9.66
N PHE A 144 10.07 16.51 10.22
CA PHE A 144 9.79 16.63 11.65
C PHE A 144 8.30 16.74 12.00
N LYS A 145 7.43 17.15 11.07
CA LYS A 145 5.99 17.30 11.29
C LYS A 145 5.16 16.26 10.51
N ILE A 146 5.39 16.14 9.20
CA ILE A 146 4.51 15.36 8.31
C ILE A 146 4.80 13.86 8.41
N ILE A 147 6.06 13.44 8.35
CA ILE A 147 6.42 12.01 8.44
C ILE A 147 5.89 11.34 9.72
N PRO A 148 5.97 11.95 10.91
CA PRO A 148 5.32 11.41 12.11
C PRO A 148 3.81 11.19 11.93
N LYS A 149 3.10 12.15 11.31
CA LYS A 149 1.66 12.01 11.00
C LYS A 149 1.41 10.90 9.97
N MET A 150 2.27 10.77 8.95
CA MET A 150 2.22 9.69 7.97
C MET A 150 2.39 8.32 8.63
N LYS A 151 3.33 8.18 9.58
CA LYS A 151 3.51 6.96 10.38
C LYS A 151 2.22 6.63 11.13
N THR A 152 1.62 7.60 11.82
CA THR A 152 0.36 7.40 12.55
C THR A 152 -0.77 6.93 11.63
N ALA A 153 -0.92 7.56 10.46
CA ALA A 153 -1.95 7.16 9.50
C ALA A 153 -1.70 5.76 8.91
N ALA A 154 -0.45 5.41 8.60
CA ALA A 154 -0.09 4.06 8.15
C ALA A 154 -0.41 3.01 9.22
N VAL A 155 -0.03 3.26 10.47
CA VAL A 155 -0.33 2.36 11.61
C VAL A 155 -1.85 2.18 11.78
N ALA A 156 -2.61 3.28 11.75
CA ALA A 156 -4.07 3.23 11.87
C ALA A 156 -4.70 2.38 10.74
N ALA A 157 -4.24 2.56 9.50
CA ALA A 157 -4.70 1.76 8.37
C ALA A 157 -4.32 0.27 8.50
N ILE A 158 -3.13 -0.04 9.00
CA ILE A 158 -2.71 -1.44 9.24
C ILE A 158 -3.62 -2.10 10.28
N VAL A 159 -3.84 -1.43 11.41
CA VAL A 159 -4.69 -1.95 12.50
C VAL A 159 -6.14 -2.12 12.03
N ALA A 160 -6.67 -1.16 11.28
CA ALA A 160 -8.03 -1.24 10.72
C ALA A 160 -8.24 -2.43 9.78
N ASN A 161 -7.17 -2.94 9.15
CA ASN A 161 -7.22 -4.11 8.26
C ASN A 161 -6.77 -5.42 8.95
N ASN A 162 -6.70 -5.44 10.29
CA ASN A 162 -6.23 -6.57 11.09
C ASN A 162 -4.79 -7.01 10.75
N GLY A 163 -3.96 -6.07 10.32
CA GLY A 163 -2.54 -6.29 10.06
C GLY A 163 -1.68 -6.19 11.33
N ASN A 164 -0.50 -6.79 11.28
CA ASN A 164 0.50 -6.74 12.34
C ASN A 164 1.41 -5.53 12.16
N VAL A 165 1.50 -4.67 13.18
CA VAL A 165 2.34 -3.46 13.18
C VAL A 165 3.78 -3.71 13.64
N ASN A 166 4.01 -4.77 14.44
CA ASN A 166 5.30 -5.01 15.13
C ASN A 166 6.51 -5.18 14.19
N GLU A 167 6.27 -5.62 12.96
CA GLU A 167 7.28 -5.82 11.91
C GLU A 167 6.92 -5.04 10.64
N ALA A 168 6.05 -4.04 10.78
CA ALA A 168 5.65 -3.19 9.67
C ALA A 168 6.66 -2.05 9.51
N GLU A 169 6.93 -1.70 8.26
CA GLU A 169 7.94 -0.72 7.87
C GLU A 169 7.35 0.24 6.84
N MET A 170 7.75 1.50 6.92
CA MET A 170 7.41 2.53 5.93
C MET A 170 8.71 3.09 5.33
N GLN A 171 8.87 2.97 4.02
CA GLN A 171 9.98 3.58 3.28
C GLN A 171 9.44 4.85 2.63
N VAL A 172 9.96 6.00 3.07
CA VAL A 172 9.50 7.31 2.61
C VAL A 172 10.39 7.76 1.45
N PHE A 173 9.73 8.05 0.33
CA PHE A 173 10.33 8.56 -0.93
C PHE A 173 11.38 7.66 -1.58
N LYS A 174 11.29 6.35 -1.37
CA LYS A 174 11.95 5.40 -2.27
C LYS A 174 11.27 5.50 -3.63
N ASP A 175 12.04 5.73 -4.70
CA ASP A 175 11.51 5.91 -6.06
C ASP A 175 10.35 6.92 -6.14
N GLU A 176 10.46 8.02 -5.38
CA GLU A 176 9.45 9.10 -5.29
C GLU A 176 8.07 8.63 -4.78
N ARG A 177 8.05 7.52 -4.03
CA ARG A 177 6.82 6.91 -3.49
C ARG A 177 6.99 6.56 -2.02
N ILE A 178 5.87 6.39 -1.34
CA ILE A 178 5.82 5.88 0.02
C ILE A 178 5.46 4.40 -0.05
N TYR A 179 6.38 3.54 0.37
CA TYR A 179 6.14 2.11 0.48
C TYR A 179 5.78 1.76 1.91
N VAL A 180 4.78 0.89 2.07
CA VAL A 180 4.46 0.30 3.37
C VAL A 180 4.51 -1.21 3.23
N LYS A 181 5.24 -1.84 4.14
CA LYS A 181 5.32 -3.29 4.30
C LYS A 181 4.56 -3.67 5.56
N ALA A 182 3.56 -4.53 5.45
CA ALA A 182 2.78 -5.03 6.57
C ALA A 182 2.57 -6.55 6.43
N SER A 183 2.12 -7.19 7.51
CA SER A 183 1.79 -8.62 7.47
C SER A 183 0.47 -8.95 8.12
N ASN A 184 -0.11 -10.08 7.73
CA ASN A 184 -1.27 -10.68 8.39
C ASN A 184 -0.92 -12.11 8.82
N ASN A 185 -1.59 -12.59 9.86
CA ASN A 185 -1.37 -13.94 10.39
C ASN A 185 -2.21 -14.95 9.60
N VAL A 186 -1.56 -16.00 9.13
CA VAL A 186 -2.22 -17.20 8.61
C VAL A 186 -2.43 -18.15 9.77
N GLU A 187 -3.67 -18.60 9.93
CA GLU A 187 -4.01 -19.75 10.78
C GLU A 187 -4.58 -20.85 9.87
N GLY A 188 -3.76 -21.88 9.60
CA GLY A 188 -4.20 -23.05 8.85
C GLY A 188 -5.09 -23.96 9.70
N SER A 189 -6.14 -24.52 9.10
CA SER A 189 -7.01 -25.48 9.80
C SER A 189 -6.25 -26.75 10.16
N ALA A 190 -6.09 -27.02 11.46
CA ALA A 190 -5.57 -28.27 11.96
C ALA A 190 -6.69 -29.34 11.92
N TYR A 191 -6.47 -30.45 11.20
CA TYR A 191 -7.34 -31.61 11.29
C TYR A 191 -6.84 -32.51 12.43
N ASN A 192 -7.64 -32.61 13.50
CA ASN A 192 -7.49 -33.51 14.65
C ASN A 192 -6.14 -34.22 14.78
N LYS A 193 -5.16 -33.63 15.49
CA LYS A 193 -3.86 -34.22 15.87
C LYS A 193 -2.91 -34.67 14.73
N TYR A 194 -3.32 -34.72 13.47
CA TYR A 194 -2.49 -35.23 12.36
C TYR A 194 -1.65 -34.15 11.67
N PHE A 195 -2.06 -32.88 11.76
CA PHE A 195 -1.32 -31.76 11.18
C PHE A 195 -1.18 -30.62 12.18
N SER A 196 0.05 -30.20 12.48
CA SER A 196 0.31 -28.96 13.21
C SER A 196 -0.18 -27.80 12.35
N GLY A 197 -1.21 -27.08 12.81
CA GLY A 197 -1.75 -25.91 12.10
C GLY A 197 -0.62 -24.95 11.71
N ILE A 198 -0.63 -24.49 10.46
CA ILE A 198 0.38 -23.54 9.96
C ILE A 198 0.07 -22.18 10.60
N LYS A 199 0.93 -21.73 11.51
CA LYS A 199 0.94 -20.34 11.99
C LYS A 199 2.11 -19.62 11.34
N LYS A 200 1.81 -18.78 10.34
CA LYS A 200 2.85 -18.03 9.60
C LYS A 200 2.39 -16.60 9.35
N LYS A 201 3.29 -15.65 9.47
CA LYS A 201 3.08 -14.27 9.02
C LYS A 201 3.33 -14.18 7.53
N LEU A 202 2.38 -13.62 6.79
CA LEU A 202 2.57 -13.30 5.38
C LEU A 202 2.74 -11.80 5.23
N PHE A 203 3.94 -11.40 4.79
CA PHE A 203 4.27 -10.03 4.49
C PHE A 203 3.89 -9.69 3.06
N GLN A 204 3.41 -8.47 2.86
CA GLN A 204 3.30 -7.83 1.55
C GLN A 204 3.86 -6.41 1.67
N GLU A 205 4.27 -5.84 0.54
CA GLU A 205 4.72 -4.47 0.42
C GLU A 205 3.95 -3.82 -0.72
N SER A 206 3.45 -2.61 -0.50
CA SER A 206 2.73 -1.85 -1.52
C SER A 206 3.19 -0.41 -1.52
N ALA A 207 3.09 0.22 -2.70
CA ALA A 207 3.51 1.59 -2.92
C ALA A 207 2.30 2.51 -3.09
N GLY A 208 2.38 3.69 -2.49
CA GLY A 208 1.46 4.79 -2.76
C GLY A 208 1.65 5.38 -4.16
N PRO A 209 0.78 6.34 -4.53
CA PRO A 209 0.95 7.15 -5.72
C PRO A 209 2.29 7.87 -5.73
N LYS A 210 2.80 8.12 -6.93
CA LYS A 210 4.05 8.88 -7.12
C LYS A 210 3.89 10.33 -6.67
N VAL A 211 4.93 10.86 -6.02
CA VAL A 211 5.01 12.23 -5.50
C VAL A 211 6.18 12.95 -6.17
N ASP A 212 6.00 13.48 -7.38
CA ASP A 212 7.12 13.91 -8.24
C ASP A 212 7.97 15.05 -7.65
N PHE A 213 7.38 15.94 -6.86
CA PHE A 213 8.11 17.09 -6.31
C PHE A 213 9.19 16.69 -5.30
N VAL A 214 9.10 15.49 -4.72
CA VAL A 214 10.07 15.02 -3.72
C VAL A 214 11.43 14.72 -4.33
N SER A 215 11.51 14.54 -5.65
CA SER A 215 12.79 14.45 -6.38
C SER A 215 13.65 15.70 -6.25
N GLN A 216 13.03 16.84 -5.91
CA GLN A 216 13.71 18.11 -5.70
C GLN A 216 14.14 18.33 -4.24
N LEU A 217 13.88 17.33 -3.37
CA LEU A 217 14.12 17.35 -1.93
C LEU A 217 15.10 16.24 -1.54
N SER A 218 15.95 16.48 -0.55
CA SER A 218 16.94 15.52 -0.05
C SER A 218 16.41 14.69 1.12
N ILE A 219 15.28 14.01 0.91
CA ILE A 219 14.59 13.23 1.94
C ILE A 219 14.38 11.79 1.46
N SER A 220 14.99 10.84 2.16
CA SER A 220 14.69 9.41 2.04
C SER A 220 15.01 8.73 3.36
N GLN A 221 14.08 7.92 3.87
CA GLN A 221 14.31 7.16 5.10
C GLN A 221 13.37 5.97 5.23
N THR A 222 13.83 4.94 5.94
CA THR A 222 13.03 3.79 6.35
C THR A 222 12.68 3.91 7.82
N ILE A 223 11.40 3.73 8.14
CA ILE A 223 10.84 3.96 9.48
C ILE A 223 10.13 2.69 9.93
N LYS A 224 10.45 2.22 11.12
CA LYS A 224 9.68 1.14 11.77
C LYS A 224 8.37 1.71 12.32
N LEU A 225 7.29 0.97 12.10
CA LEU A 225 5.94 1.41 12.47
C LEU A 225 5.50 0.99 13.89
N ASN A 226 6.34 0.23 14.59
CA ASN A 226 6.17 -0.09 16.01
C ASN A 226 6.67 1.02 16.94
#